data_AF-A0A938BNX2-F1
#
_entry.id   AF-A0A938BNX2-F1
#
_cell.length_a   1.000
_cell.length_b   1.000
_cell.length_c   1.000
_cell.angle_alpha   90.00
_cell.angle_beta   90.00
_cell.angle_gamma   90.00
#
_symmetry.space_group_name_H-M   'P 1'
#
loop_
_entity.id
_entity.type
_entity.pdbx_description
1 polymer ?
#
loop_
_entity_poly.entity_id
_entity_poly.type
_entity_poly.pdbx_seq_one_letter_code
_entity_poly.pdbx_strand_id
1 'polypeptide(L)'
;MCGLAGFFQNAGSAADLTMRLSRMTGTIGHRGPDDSGHWVDAEVGIALGFRRLSIVDLSAHGHQPMASAPGRYVIVFNGEIYNHQALRKELEAPSRSARAERVAWRGHSDTEVLLAAVERWGVDEALMRFNGMFAIALWDTHERVLHLARDRFGEKPLYFGWMGDTFLFGSELKALKAHPDWRGQIDRGAVALYMRHTYVPAPYSIYTGIAKLLPGHVLSLPLSGGGRRDTPPSRPYWSAKEVAEAGVRQPFEGTPDEAVETLDRLLRDAVALRMEADVPLGAFLSGGVDSSTVVALMQAQSSRPVKTFTIGFHEQGYNEATHAKAVAGHLGTDHTELYVTSAEARAVIPLLPTIYDEPFSDSSQIPTFLVSKMTRRSVTVALSGDGGDELFSGYNRYVWGREIWRRVGWMPASIRAAFGRSLMAAAPARWDAIASAVDPVLPARLRATLPGDKLHKLAGVLAAPSAEAMYRGLVTFW
;
A
#
# COMPACT_ATOMS: atom_id res chain seq x y z
N MET A 1 -12.04 -4.59 -1.14
CA MET A 1 -11.57 -3.26 -0.71
C MET A 1 -12.34 -2.25 -1.52
N CYS A 2 -12.83 -1.13 -0.98
CA CYS A 2 -13.51 -0.11 -1.78
C CYS A 2 -12.69 0.43 -2.97
N GLY A 3 -13.36 1.16 -3.87
CA GLY A 3 -12.74 1.85 -5.00
C GLY A 3 -13.37 3.21 -5.22
N LEU A 4 -12.55 4.23 -5.45
CA LEU A 4 -13.01 5.57 -5.83
C LEU A 4 -12.58 5.90 -7.25
N ALA A 5 -13.39 6.71 -7.92
CA ALA A 5 -13.08 7.30 -9.22
C ALA A 5 -13.74 8.68 -9.32
N GLY A 6 -13.10 9.61 -10.00
CA GLY A 6 -13.68 10.92 -10.20
C GLY A 6 -12.90 11.73 -11.21
N PHE A 7 -13.47 12.86 -11.57
CA PHE A 7 -12.86 13.77 -12.51
C PHE A 7 -13.41 15.18 -12.35
N PHE A 8 -12.61 16.14 -12.83
CA PHE A 8 -13.04 17.50 -13.10
C PHE A 8 -12.91 17.76 -14.60
N GLN A 9 -13.92 18.37 -15.20
CA GLN A 9 -13.89 18.85 -16.58
C GLN A 9 -14.69 20.15 -16.69
N ASN A 10 -14.36 20.99 -17.68
CA ASN A 10 -15.08 22.23 -17.90
C ASN A 10 -16.47 21.97 -18.49
N ALA A 11 -17.49 22.27 -17.70
CA ALA A 11 -18.90 22.20 -18.08
C ALA A 11 -19.35 20.80 -18.56
N GLY A 12 -20.65 20.60 -18.47
CA GLY A 12 -21.31 19.35 -18.83
C GLY A 12 -22.65 19.28 -18.13
N SER A 13 -23.64 18.65 -18.75
CA SER A 13 -24.88 18.39 -18.03
C SER A 13 -24.61 17.45 -16.86
N ALA A 14 -25.35 17.59 -15.76
CA ALA A 14 -25.25 16.65 -14.63
C ALA A 14 -25.45 15.19 -15.08
N ALA A 15 -26.31 14.97 -16.09
CA ALA A 15 -26.55 13.67 -16.70
C ALA A 15 -25.30 13.12 -17.40
N ASP A 16 -24.59 13.94 -18.19
CA ASP A 16 -23.37 13.53 -18.89
C ASP A 16 -22.24 13.20 -17.92
N LEU A 17 -22.06 14.04 -16.89
CA LEU A 17 -21.06 13.82 -15.84
C LEU A 17 -21.34 12.51 -15.11
N THR A 18 -22.59 12.29 -14.70
CA THR A 18 -23.01 11.07 -14.01
C THR A 18 -22.82 9.83 -14.88
N MET A 19 -23.16 9.91 -16.18
CA MET A 19 -22.97 8.81 -17.12
C MET A 19 -21.49 8.43 -17.28
N ARG A 20 -20.60 9.42 -17.46
CA ARG A 20 -19.15 9.19 -17.54
C ARG A 20 -18.62 8.57 -16.24
N LEU A 21 -19.04 9.10 -15.10
CA LEU A 21 -18.65 8.61 -13.78
C LEU A 21 -19.13 7.16 -13.53
N SER A 22 -20.35 6.84 -13.97
CA SER A 22 -20.90 5.48 -13.89
C SER A 22 -20.06 4.48 -14.70
N ARG A 23 -19.59 4.87 -15.90
CA ARG A 23 -18.66 4.05 -16.70
C ARG A 23 -17.33 3.84 -15.98
N MET A 24 -16.76 4.89 -15.38
CA MET A 24 -15.50 4.80 -14.63
C MET A 24 -15.62 3.90 -13.40
N THR A 25 -16.65 4.09 -12.59
CA THR A 25 -16.90 3.26 -11.41
C THR A 25 -17.28 1.83 -11.78
N GLY A 26 -17.90 1.59 -12.94
CA GLY A 26 -18.23 0.26 -13.45
C GLY A 26 -17.02 -0.65 -13.66
N THR A 27 -15.86 -0.11 -14.06
CA THR A 27 -14.65 -0.92 -14.30
C THR A 27 -13.95 -1.39 -13.02
N ILE A 28 -14.31 -0.80 -11.87
CA ILE A 28 -13.75 -1.11 -10.55
C ILE A 28 -14.77 -1.77 -9.60
N GLY A 29 -15.83 -2.37 -10.15
CA GLY A 29 -16.86 -3.07 -9.35
C GLY A 29 -16.31 -4.25 -8.52
N HIS A 30 -15.21 -4.89 -8.95
CA HIS A 30 -14.56 -5.98 -8.19
C HIS A 30 -14.01 -5.52 -6.84
N ARG A 31 -13.72 -4.22 -6.68
CA ARG A 31 -13.25 -3.62 -5.45
C ARG A 31 -14.38 -3.59 -4.41
N GLY A 32 -15.47 -2.94 -4.77
CA GLY A 32 -16.63 -2.73 -3.92
C GLY A 32 -17.91 -3.27 -4.54
N PRO A 33 -18.24 -4.55 -4.31
CA PRO A 33 -19.40 -5.21 -4.90
C PRO A 33 -20.71 -4.96 -4.15
N ASP A 34 -20.68 -4.38 -2.95
CA ASP A 34 -21.84 -4.33 -2.05
C ASP A 34 -22.74 -3.12 -2.32
N ASP A 35 -22.16 -1.99 -2.72
CA ASP A 35 -22.89 -0.74 -2.95
C ASP A 35 -22.12 0.21 -3.90
N SER A 36 -22.82 1.19 -4.48
CA SER A 36 -22.23 2.21 -5.35
C SER A 36 -22.95 3.54 -5.27
N GLY A 37 -22.19 4.62 -5.33
CA GLY A 37 -22.74 5.98 -5.31
C GLY A 37 -22.03 6.92 -6.26
N HIS A 38 -22.75 7.96 -6.66
CA HIS A 38 -22.28 9.03 -7.55
C HIS A 38 -22.76 10.38 -7.02
N TRP A 39 -21.88 11.37 -7.06
CA TRP A 39 -22.20 12.75 -6.75
C TRP A 39 -21.54 13.65 -7.79
N VAL A 40 -22.27 14.66 -8.23
CA VAL A 40 -21.79 15.63 -9.23
C VAL A 40 -22.18 17.03 -8.80
N ASP A 41 -21.25 17.96 -9.00
CA ASP A 41 -21.53 19.39 -9.00
C ASP A 41 -21.27 19.87 -10.43
N ALA A 42 -22.38 20.06 -11.17
CA ALA A 42 -22.36 20.41 -12.59
C ALA A 42 -22.00 21.88 -12.84
N GLU A 43 -22.14 22.76 -11.84
CA GLU A 43 -21.72 24.16 -11.95
C GLU A 43 -20.20 24.23 -12.07
N VAL A 44 -19.49 23.45 -11.25
CA VAL A 44 -18.03 23.37 -11.27
C VAL A 44 -17.54 22.33 -12.27
N GLY A 45 -18.29 21.26 -12.50
CA GLY A 45 -17.89 20.14 -13.37
C GLY A 45 -17.08 19.06 -12.64
N ILE A 46 -17.21 18.96 -11.31
CA ILE A 46 -16.57 17.93 -10.48
C ILE A 46 -17.52 16.74 -10.29
N ALA A 47 -16.97 15.53 -10.38
CA ALA A 47 -17.69 14.28 -10.21
C ALA A 47 -16.93 13.32 -9.28
N LEU A 48 -17.64 12.78 -8.28
CA LEU A 48 -17.13 11.84 -7.28
C LEU A 48 -17.95 10.55 -7.31
N GLY A 49 -17.28 9.42 -7.52
CA GLY A 49 -17.91 8.11 -7.64
C GLY A 49 -17.23 7.06 -6.77
N PHE A 50 -18.02 6.13 -6.26
CA PHE A 50 -17.55 5.14 -5.30
C PHE A 50 -18.14 3.75 -5.53
N ARG A 51 -17.33 2.73 -5.26
CA ARG A 51 -17.70 1.32 -5.16
C ARG A 51 -17.34 0.85 -3.76
N ARG A 52 -18.34 0.40 -3.01
CA ARG A 52 -18.21 0.08 -1.59
C ARG A 52 -18.11 -1.42 -1.35
N LEU A 53 -17.11 -1.81 -0.56
CA LEU A 53 -17.11 -3.06 0.19
C LEU A 53 -17.42 -2.68 1.63
N SER A 54 -18.55 -3.14 2.16
CA SER A 54 -19.03 -2.72 3.48
C SER A 54 -18.31 -3.53 4.57
N ILE A 55 -17.43 -2.87 5.34
CA ILE A 55 -16.63 -3.49 6.41
C ILE A 55 -17.04 -2.96 7.78
N VAL A 56 -17.16 -1.64 7.92
CA VAL A 56 -17.67 -0.94 9.11
C VAL A 56 -18.94 -0.18 8.73
N ASP A 57 -19.96 -0.29 9.59
CA ASP A 57 -21.29 0.29 9.42
C ASP A 57 -21.99 -0.18 8.14
N LEU A 58 -22.52 -1.40 8.16
CA LEU A 58 -23.17 -2.02 7.00
C LEU A 58 -24.49 -1.35 6.58
N SER A 59 -24.93 -0.31 7.30
CA SER A 59 -26.17 0.41 7.02
C SER A 59 -26.00 1.41 5.86
N ALA A 60 -27.10 2.07 5.51
CA ALA A 60 -27.10 3.19 4.56
C ALA A 60 -26.28 4.39 5.06
N HIS A 61 -25.98 4.49 6.36
CA HIS A 61 -25.19 5.59 6.92
C HIS A 61 -23.70 5.51 6.53
N GLY A 62 -23.20 4.34 6.13
CA GLY A 62 -21.87 4.19 5.55
C GLY A 62 -21.80 4.42 4.03
N HIS A 63 -22.90 4.82 3.38
CA HIS A 63 -22.93 5.08 1.94
C HIS A 63 -22.01 6.25 1.55
N GLN A 64 -21.39 6.15 0.38
CA GLN A 64 -20.55 7.20 -0.19
C GLN A 64 -20.84 7.40 -1.68
N PRO A 65 -20.71 8.62 -2.24
CA PRO A 65 -20.14 9.83 -1.63
C PRO A 65 -20.92 10.36 -0.41
N MET A 66 -20.19 10.76 0.64
CA MET A 66 -20.79 11.22 1.89
C MET A 66 -20.64 12.73 2.03
N ALA A 67 -21.73 13.42 2.34
CA ALA A 67 -21.71 14.83 2.68
C ALA A 67 -21.61 15.04 4.20
N SER A 68 -20.76 15.97 4.59
CA SER A 68 -20.67 16.52 5.95
C SER A 68 -22.02 17.07 6.46
N ALA A 69 -22.16 17.26 7.77
CA ALA A 69 -23.44 17.67 8.37
C ALA A 69 -23.97 19.04 7.84
N PRO A 70 -23.14 20.09 7.72
CA PRO A 70 -23.49 21.37 7.10
C PRO A 70 -23.45 21.32 5.56
N GLY A 71 -22.98 20.22 4.96
CA GLY A 71 -22.89 20.04 3.50
C GLY A 71 -21.69 20.73 2.83
N ARG A 72 -20.76 21.32 3.58
CA ARG A 72 -19.57 21.99 3.02
C ARG A 72 -18.65 21.00 2.28
N TYR A 73 -18.40 19.87 2.90
CA TYR A 73 -17.52 18.83 2.36
C TYR A 73 -18.30 17.65 1.81
N VAL A 74 -17.83 17.11 0.68
CA VAL A 74 -18.28 15.84 0.10
C VAL A 74 -17.06 14.92 -0.11
N ILE A 75 -17.14 13.68 0.38
CA ILE A 75 -16.00 12.75 0.36
C ILE A 75 -16.33 11.44 -0.37
N VAL A 76 -15.32 10.91 -1.06
CA VAL A 76 -15.16 9.47 -1.32
C VAL A 76 -13.83 8.98 -0.73
N PHE A 77 -13.87 7.84 -0.06
CA PHE A 77 -12.84 7.35 0.84
C PHE A 77 -12.73 5.83 0.72
N ASN A 78 -11.63 5.36 0.16
CA ASN A 78 -11.26 3.94 0.16
C ASN A 78 -10.21 3.72 1.25
N GLY A 79 -10.61 3.13 2.37
CA GLY A 79 -9.72 2.98 3.51
C GLY A 79 -10.43 2.54 4.77
N GLU A 80 -9.69 2.55 5.87
CA GLU A 80 -10.16 2.39 7.25
C GLU A 80 -9.40 3.38 8.13
N ILE A 81 -10.11 4.15 8.96
CA ILE A 81 -9.51 4.96 10.03
C ILE A 81 -9.61 4.17 11.33
N TYR A 82 -8.58 3.37 11.63
CA TYR A 82 -8.59 2.46 12.77
C TYR A 82 -8.84 3.15 14.12
N ASN A 83 -8.36 4.38 14.31
CA ASN A 83 -8.58 5.13 15.54
C ASN A 83 -9.90 5.95 15.55
N HIS A 84 -10.86 5.67 14.67
CA HIS A 84 -12.10 6.46 14.55
C HIS A 84 -12.90 6.53 15.85
N GLN A 85 -12.96 5.46 16.65
CA GLN A 85 -13.67 5.50 17.94
C GLN A 85 -13.01 6.48 18.93
N ALA A 86 -11.68 6.52 18.97
CA ALA A 86 -10.94 7.45 19.82
C ALA A 86 -11.12 8.89 19.35
N LEU A 87 -11.06 9.13 18.04
CA LEU A 87 -11.32 10.44 17.44
C LEU A 87 -12.75 10.90 17.68
N ARG A 88 -13.74 10.01 17.56
CA ARG A 88 -15.15 10.30 17.88
C ARG A 88 -15.31 10.83 19.30
N LYS A 89 -14.68 10.19 20.29
CA LYS A 89 -14.69 10.66 21.70
C LYS A 89 -14.03 12.03 21.84
N GLU A 90 -12.93 12.29 21.13
CA GLU A 90 -12.27 13.59 21.12
C GLU A 90 -13.17 14.68 20.49
N LEU A 91 -13.91 14.35 19.44
CA LEU A 91 -14.87 15.24 18.78
C LEU A 91 -16.12 15.50 19.62
N GLU A 92 -16.50 14.56 20.49
CA GLU A 92 -17.62 14.74 21.44
C GLU A 92 -17.23 15.54 22.69
N ALA A 93 -15.93 15.59 23.02
CA ALA A 93 -15.43 16.34 24.16
C ALA A 93 -15.75 17.85 24.02
N PRO A 94 -16.11 18.54 25.13
CA PRO A 94 -16.37 19.98 25.10
C PRO A 94 -15.16 20.74 24.55
N SER A 95 -15.34 21.44 23.44
CA SER A 95 -14.31 22.34 22.94
C SER A 95 -14.12 23.51 23.93
N ARG A 96 -12.87 23.93 24.13
CA ARG A 96 -12.56 25.19 24.83
C ARG A 96 -13.06 26.42 24.04
N SER A 97 -13.37 26.28 22.76
CA SER A 97 -13.99 27.32 21.96
C SER A 97 -15.53 27.20 21.99
N ALA A 98 -16.20 28.29 22.35
CA ALA A 98 -17.66 28.38 22.52
C ALA A 98 -18.49 28.22 21.22
N ARG A 99 -17.89 27.72 20.13
CA ARG A 99 -18.52 27.58 18.80
C ARG A 99 -18.56 26.15 18.26
N ALA A 100 -18.04 25.16 18.98
CA ALA A 100 -18.16 23.78 18.51
C ALA A 100 -19.53 23.22 18.91
N GLU A 101 -20.48 23.23 17.98
CA GLU A 101 -21.71 22.49 18.11
C GLU A 101 -21.41 21.00 18.30
N ARG A 102 -22.29 20.29 19.04
CA ARG A 102 -22.19 18.83 19.18
C ARG A 102 -22.37 18.19 17.80
N VAL A 103 -21.51 17.22 17.48
CA VAL A 103 -21.63 16.47 16.22
C VAL A 103 -22.87 15.57 16.32
N ALA A 104 -23.81 15.74 15.39
CA ALA A 104 -25.01 14.91 15.29
C ALA A 104 -24.71 13.67 14.43
N TRP A 105 -24.19 12.62 15.06
CA TRP A 105 -23.84 11.37 14.39
C TRP A 105 -25.06 10.65 13.82
N ARG A 106 -24.95 10.20 12.57
CA ARG A 106 -25.96 9.41 11.86
C ARG A 106 -25.70 7.91 12.02
N GLY A 107 -24.43 7.51 12.07
CA GLY A 107 -24.02 6.11 12.17
C GLY A 107 -22.76 5.92 13.00
N HIS A 108 -22.01 4.87 12.64
CA HIS A 108 -20.73 4.54 13.26
C HIS A 108 -19.60 4.33 12.24
N SER A 109 -19.84 4.63 10.97
CA SER A 109 -18.80 4.66 9.95
C SER A 109 -17.66 5.60 10.33
N ASP A 110 -16.44 5.11 10.15
CA ASP A 110 -15.21 5.89 10.21
C ASP A 110 -15.18 7.07 9.22
N THR A 111 -15.93 6.97 8.12
CA THR A 111 -16.09 8.05 7.12
C THR A 111 -16.77 9.29 7.73
N GLU A 112 -17.76 9.09 8.61
CA GLU A 112 -18.46 10.19 9.28
C GLU A 112 -17.53 10.90 10.27
N VAL A 113 -16.72 10.12 11.01
CA VAL A 113 -15.70 10.64 11.92
C VAL A 113 -14.64 11.44 11.17
N LEU A 114 -14.20 10.96 10.01
CA LEU A 114 -13.25 11.65 9.14
C LEU A 114 -13.79 13.03 8.73
N LEU A 115 -15.03 13.10 8.24
CA LEU A 115 -15.66 14.38 7.88
C LEU A 115 -15.72 15.33 9.08
N ALA A 116 -16.21 14.87 10.22
CA ALA A 116 -16.31 15.68 11.43
C ALA A 116 -14.93 16.18 11.93
N ALA A 117 -13.88 15.36 11.77
CA ALA A 117 -12.50 15.76 12.07
C ALA A 117 -12.00 16.86 11.13
N VAL A 118 -12.25 16.73 9.83
CA VAL A 118 -11.89 17.76 8.83
C VAL A 118 -12.65 19.07 9.11
N GLU A 119 -13.92 19.00 9.46
CA GLU A 119 -14.70 20.19 9.80
C GLU A 119 -14.17 20.91 11.03
N ARG A 120 -13.72 20.15 12.04
CA ARG A 120 -13.25 20.72 13.29
C ARG A 120 -11.82 21.26 13.21
N TRP A 121 -10.92 20.51 12.59
CA TRP A 121 -9.48 20.76 12.64
C TRP A 121 -8.91 21.24 11.31
N GLY A 122 -9.69 21.19 10.22
CA GLY A 122 -9.20 21.39 8.87
C GLY A 122 -8.50 20.14 8.32
N VAL A 123 -8.26 20.14 7.01
CA VAL A 123 -7.73 18.98 6.28
C VAL A 123 -6.36 18.53 6.80
N ASP A 124 -5.41 19.46 6.96
CA ASP A 124 -4.03 19.12 7.29
C ASP A 124 -3.89 18.54 8.71
N GLU A 125 -4.55 19.15 9.71
CA GLU A 125 -4.52 18.66 11.09
C GLU A 125 -5.28 17.33 11.24
N ALA A 126 -6.41 17.18 10.55
CA ALA A 126 -7.16 15.92 10.56
C ALA A 126 -6.31 14.76 9.99
N LEU A 127 -5.63 14.96 8.86
CA LEU A 127 -4.75 13.96 8.25
C LEU A 127 -3.63 13.50 9.20
N MET A 128 -3.06 14.41 10.00
CA MET A 128 -2.03 14.07 10.98
C MET A 128 -2.55 13.15 12.10
N ARG A 129 -3.83 13.30 12.47
CA ARG A 129 -4.47 12.55 13.56
C ARG A 129 -4.96 11.16 13.14
N PHE A 130 -5.15 10.93 11.85
CA PHE A 130 -5.62 9.64 11.36
C PHE A 130 -4.56 8.54 11.50
N ASN A 131 -4.97 7.43 12.13
CA ASN A 131 -4.27 6.15 12.10
C ASN A 131 -5.08 5.21 11.24
N GLY A 132 -4.60 4.90 10.03
CA GLY A 132 -5.40 4.21 9.04
C GLY A 132 -4.66 3.97 7.73
N MET A 133 -5.27 3.14 6.89
CA MET A 133 -4.90 2.95 5.48
C MET A 133 -5.98 3.62 4.63
N PHE A 134 -5.64 4.49 3.69
CA PHE A 134 -6.64 5.32 3.01
C PHE A 134 -6.18 6.00 1.73
N ALA A 135 -7.13 6.14 0.82
CA ALA A 135 -7.12 7.08 -0.28
C ALA A 135 -8.41 7.92 -0.19
N ILE A 136 -8.25 9.23 -0.15
CA ILE A 136 -9.33 10.21 0.04
C ILE A 136 -9.42 11.10 -1.19
N ALA A 137 -10.64 11.34 -1.68
CA ALA A 137 -10.96 12.50 -2.48
C ALA A 137 -12.07 13.29 -1.77
N LEU A 138 -11.74 14.50 -1.34
CA LEU A 138 -12.59 15.39 -0.56
C LEU A 138 -12.79 16.69 -1.34
N TRP A 139 -14.04 17.01 -1.65
CA TRP A 139 -14.43 18.25 -2.29
C TRP A 139 -14.90 19.26 -1.25
N ASP A 140 -14.25 20.42 -1.20
CA ASP A 140 -14.73 21.59 -0.46
C ASP A 140 -15.59 22.45 -1.40
N THR A 141 -16.91 22.44 -1.17
CA THR A 141 -17.89 23.18 -1.98
C THR A 141 -17.77 24.70 -1.80
N HIS A 142 -17.26 25.17 -0.67
CA HIS A 142 -17.15 26.59 -0.36
C HIS A 142 -15.89 27.18 -1.00
N GLU A 143 -14.74 26.54 -0.77
CA GLU A 143 -13.46 27.00 -1.32
C GLU A 143 -13.24 26.55 -2.78
N ARG A 144 -14.06 25.61 -3.27
CA ARG A 144 -13.94 24.96 -4.59
C ARG A 144 -12.57 24.32 -4.78
N VAL A 145 -12.13 23.55 -3.77
CA VAL A 145 -10.86 22.84 -3.74
C VAL A 145 -11.08 21.34 -3.64
N LEU A 146 -10.44 20.58 -4.53
CA LEU A 146 -10.37 19.13 -4.45
C LEU A 146 -9.11 18.74 -3.68
N HIS A 147 -9.27 18.08 -2.55
CA HIS A 147 -8.18 17.48 -1.79
C HIS A 147 -8.09 15.99 -2.09
N LEU A 148 -6.94 15.54 -2.59
CA LEU A 148 -6.58 14.14 -2.73
C LEU A 148 -5.53 13.80 -1.67
N ALA A 149 -5.80 12.83 -0.79
CA ALA A 149 -4.85 12.43 0.25
C ALA A 149 -4.64 10.92 0.25
N ARG A 150 -3.41 10.49 0.55
CA ARG A 150 -3.03 9.07 0.62
C ARG A 150 -2.37 8.79 1.95
N ASP A 151 -2.64 7.61 2.53
CA ASP A 151 -2.12 7.19 3.83
C ASP A 151 -0.59 7.18 3.90
N ARG A 152 -0.09 7.09 5.14
CA ARG A 152 1.33 7.22 5.49
C ARG A 152 2.25 6.34 4.66
N PHE A 153 1.85 5.09 4.39
CA PHE A 153 2.66 4.12 3.64
C PHE A 153 2.20 3.90 2.19
N GLY A 154 1.07 4.49 1.81
CA GLY A 154 0.50 4.35 0.48
C GLY A 154 -0.16 2.99 0.26
N GLU A 155 -0.72 2.39 1.32
CA GLU A 155 -1.40 1.10 1.27
C GLU A 155 -2.57 1.12 0.27
N LYS A 156 -3.37 2.20 0.28
CA LYS A 156 -4.46 2.37 -0.70
C LYS A 156 -3.97 3.12 -1.93
N PRO A 157 -4.25 2.63 -3.15
CA PRO A 157 -3.79 3.27 -4.37
C PRO A 157 -4.59 4.55 -4.67
N LEU A 158 -3.90 5.57 -5.19
CA LEU A 158 -4.51 6.81 -5.67
C LEU A 158 -3.69 7.37 -6.83
N TYR A 159 -4.27 7.31 -8.02
CA TYR A 159 -3.76 7.88 -9.25
C TYR A 159 -4.46 9.20 -9.54
N PHE A 160 -3.75 10.16 -10.13
CA PHE A 160 -4.33 11.42 -10.58
C PHE A 160 -3.55 12.02 -11.77
N GLY A 161 -4.17 12.92 -12.51
CA GLY A 161 -3.47 13.72 -13.52
C GLY A 161 -4.38 14.31 -14.59
N TRP A 162 -3.80 15.10 -15.49
CA TRP A 162 -4.54 15.75 -16.57
C TRP A 162 -4.50 14.93 -17.86
N MET A 163 -5.67 14.73 -18.46
CA MET A 163 -5.86 14.23 -19.83
C MET A 163 -6.51 15.34 -20.66
N GLY A 164 -5.67 16.12 -21.36
CA GLY A 164 -6.12 17.38 -21.97
C GLY A 164 -6.58 18.35 -20.87
N ASP A 165 -7.82 18.82 -20.97
CA ASP A 165 -8.45 19.73 -20.01
C ASP A 165 -9.29 19.02 -18.94
N THR A 166 -9.18 17.70 -18.86
CA THR A 166 -9.90 16.89 -17.87
C THR A 166 -8.92 16.37 -16.83
N PHE A 167 -9.15 16.70 -15.57
CA PHE A 167 -8.40 16.14 -14.45
C PHE A 167 -9.06 14.84 -13.99
N LEU A 168 -8.32 13.74 -14.01
CA LEU A 168 -8.80 12.41 -13.64
C LEU A 168 -8.15 11.98 -12.32
N PHE A 169 -8.89 11.25 -11.48
CA PHE A 169 -8.34 10.59 -10.30
C PHE A 169 -9.11 9.31 -9.95
N GLY A 170 -8.44 8.37 -9.30
CA GLY A 170 -9.05 7.08 -8.97
C GLY A 170 -8.12 6.08 -8.31
N SER A 171 -8.70 5.01 -7.77
CA SER A 171 -7.95 3.90 -7.16
C SER A 171 -7.20 3.04 -8.18
N GLU A 172 -7.69 2.97 -9.42
CA GLU A 172 -7.20 2.06 -10.45
C GLU A 172 -7.13 2.77 -11.81
N LEU A 173 -6.07 2.53 -12.59
CA LEU A 173 -5.91 3.15 -13.92
C LEU A 173 -7.04 2.78 -14.88
N LYS A 174 -7.61 1.57 -14.76
CA LYS A 174 -8.79 1.16 -15.56
C LYS A 174 -10.03 2.01 -15.32
N ALA A 175 -10.17 2.67 -14.17
CA ALA A 175 -11.24 3.65 -13.95
C ALA A 175 -10.99 4.90 -14.81
N LEU A 176 -9.74 5.38 -14.86
CA LEU A 176 -9.38 6.58 -15.63
C LEU A 176 -9.48 6.33 -17.13
N LYS A 177 -9.07 5.14 -17.58
CA LYS A 177 -9.16 4.69 -18.98
C LYS A 177 -10.58 4.65 -19.54
N ALA A 178 -11.58 4.53 -18.67
CA ALA A 178 -12.98 4.51 -19.08
C ALA A 178 -13.53 5.91 -19.40
N HIS A 179 -12.82 6.98 -19.03
CA HIS A 179 -13.22 8.34 -19.37
C HIS A 179 -13.01 8.64 -20.87
N PRO A 180 -13.94 9.31 -21.58
CA PRO A 180 -13.81 9.58 -23.02
C PRO A 180 -12.57 10.38 -23.44
N ASP A 181 -12.07 11.23 -22.55
CA ASP A 181 -10.91 12.08 -22.83
C ASP A 181 -9.58 11.36 -22.60
N TRP A 182 -9.59 10.10 -22.13
CA TRP A 182 -8.38 9.34 -21.90
C TRP A 182 -7.52 9.24 -23.17
N ARG A 183 -6.23 9.52 -23.04
CA ARG A 183 -5.21 9.34 -24.09
C ARG A 183 -4.04 8.55 -23.51
N GLY A 184 -4.09 7.22 -23.65
CA GLY A 184 -3.12 6.31 -23.02
C GLY A 184 -1.79 6.22 -23.76
N GLN A 185 -0.94 7.24 -23.65
CA GLN A 185 0.45 7.15 -24.09
C GLN A 185 1.31 6.48 -23.01
N ILE A 186 2.13 5.50 -23.41
CA ILE A 186 3.04 4.82 -22.48
C ILE A 186 4.28 5.69 -22.25
N ASP A 187 4.61 5.92 -20.98
CA ASP A 187 5.85 6.60 -20.61
C ASP A 187 7.03 5.61 -20.70
N ARG A 188 7.93 5.83 -21.67
CA ARG A 188 9.13 4.99 -21.84
C ARG A 188 10.10 5.08 -20.66
N GLY A 189 10.12 6.20 -19.94
CA GLY A 189 10.86 6.33 -18.69
C GLY A 189 10.26 5.45 -17.59
N ALA A 190 8.93 5.40 -17.48
CA ALA A 190 8.26 4.47 -16.56
C ALA A 190 8.51 3.01 -16.90
N VAL A 191 8.56 2.65 -18.19
CA VAL A 191 8.96 1.30 -18.64
C VAL A 191 10.41 0.99 -18.22
N ALA A 192 11.33 1.94 -18.36
CA ALA A 192 12.71 1.75 -17.91
C ALA A 192 12.79 1.56 -16.39
N LEU A 193 12.00 2.30 -15.61
CA LEU A 193 11.88 2.10 -14.16
C LEU A 193 11.32 0.72 -13.82
N TYR A 194 10.30 0.26 -14.54
CA TYR A 194 9.75 -1.08 -14.38
C TYR A 194 10.80 -2.17 -14.64
N MET A 195 11.54 -2.10 -15.74
CA MET A 195 12.61 -3.07 -16.02
C MET A 195 13.69 -3.06 -14.94
N ARG A 196 13.95 -1.90 -14.36
CA ARG A 196 14.95 -1.71 -13.32
C ARG A 196 14.49 -2.18 -11.94
N HIS A 197 13.21 -2.01 -11.60
CA HIS A 197 12.70 -2.20 -10.24
C HIS A 197 11.66 -3.31 -10.10
N THR A 198 11.26 -3.96 -11.20
CA THR A 198 10.14 -4.93 -11.32
C THR A 198 8.75 -4.37 -11.02
N TYR A 199 8.64 -3.06 -10.75
CA TYR A 199 7.40 -2.31 -10.64
C TYR A 199 7.65 -0.85 -11.06
N VAL A 200 6.59 -0.12 -11.38
CA VAL A 200 6.68 1.33 -11.59
C VAL A 200 6.63 2.03 -10.22
N PRO A 201 7.68 2.72 -9.75
CA PRO A 201 7.64 3.37 -8.43
C PRO A 201 6.83 4.66 -8.45
N ALA A 202 6.23 5.04 -7.31
CA ALA A 202 5.68 6.38 -7.15
C ALA A 202 6.79 7.44 -7.26
N PRO A 203 6.52 8.65 -7.78
CA PRO A 203 5.20 9.17 -8.21
C PRO A 203 4.78 8.77 -9.63
N TYR A 204 5.59 7.98 -10.35
CA TYR A 204 5.31 7.63 -11.74
C TYR A 204 4.13 6.66 -11.86
N SER A 205 3.49 6.65 -13.03
CA SER A 205 2.62 5.55 -13.49
C SER A 205 3.09 5.09 -14.87
N ILE A 206 2.58 3.96 -15.37
CA ILE A 206 2.91 3.51 -16.72
C ILE A 206 2.49 4.49 -17.84
N TYR A 207 1.55 5.40 -17.57
CA TYR A 207 1.01 6.34 -18.55
C TYR A 207 1.53 7.76 -18.35
N THR A 208 1.81 8.44 -19.46
CA THR A 208 2.18 9.86 -19.46
C THR A 208 1.00 10.70 -18.96
N GLY A 209 1.29 11.74 -18.16
CA GLY A 209 0.26 12.65 -17.63
C GLY A 209 -0.49 12.15 -16.39
N ILE A 210 -0.28 10.89 -15.98
CA ILE A 210 -0.85 10.32 -14.75
C ILE A 210 0.26 9.99 -13.77
N ALA A 211 0.06 10.37 -12.51
CA ALA A 211 0.96 10.12 -11.40
C ALA A 211 0.26 9.32 -10.30
N LYS A 212 1.04 8.60 -9.49
CA LYS A 212 0.61 8.09 -8.19
C LYS A 212 0.85 9.17 -7.14
N LEU A 213 -0.15 9.45 -6.30
CA LEU A 213 0.06 10.30 -5.13
C LEU A 213 1.06 9.61 -4.20
N LEU A 214 2.05 10.37 -3.72
CA LEU A 214 3.07 9.84 -2.82
C LEU A 214 2.43 9.40 -1.48
N PRO A 215 2.97 8.37 -0.82
CA PRO A 215 2.60 8.04 0.56
C PRO A 215 2.75 9.24 1.49
N GLY A 216 1.80 9.44 2.42
CA GLY A 216 1.86 10.51 3.41
C GLY A 216 1.68 11.92 2.84
N HIS A 217 1.12 12.04 1.63
CA HIS A 217 0.95 13.34 0.96
C HIS A 217 -0.54 13.71 0.75
N VAL A 218 -0.77 15.01 0.64
CA VAL A 218 -2.01 15.65 0.20
C VAL A 218 -1.75 16.54 -1.01
N LEU A 219 -2.57 16.42 -2.05
CA LEU A 219 -2.68 17.34 -3.16
C LEU A 219 -3.96 18.16 -2.98
N SER A 220 -3.88 19.49 -3.05
CA SER A 220 -5.06 20.36 -3.02
C SER A 220 -5.11 21.14 -4.33
N LEU A 221 -6.15 20.92 -5.12
CA LEU A 221 -6.33 21.47 -6.45
C LEU A 221 -7.50 22.47 -6.44
N PRO A 222 -7.23 23.79 -6.48
CA PRO A 222 -8.27 24.79 -6.63
C PRO A 222 -8.87 24.77 -8.03
N LEU A 223 -10.19 24.60 -8.13
CA LEU A 223 -10.93 24.49 -9.39
C LEU A 223 -11.79 25.73 -9.69
N SER A 224 -11.62 26.81 -8.92
CA SER A 224 -12.35 28.07 -9.06
C SER A 224 -12.00 28.83 -10.35
N GLY A 225 -12.93 28.94 -11.30
CA GLY A 225 -12.77 29.73 -12.54
C GLY A 225 -12.52 28.92 -13.81
N GLY A 226 -12.65 27.58 -13.76
CA GLY A 226 -12.54 26.70 -14.93
C GLY A 226 -11.11 26.56 -15.49
N GLY A 227 -10.99 25.74 -16.52
CA GLY A 227 -9.78 25.49 -17.30
C GLY A 227 -8.85 24.42 -16.72
N ARG A 228 -7.98 23.88 -17.59
CA ARG A 228 -6.76 23.21 -17.14
C ARG A 228 -5.89 24.18 -16.37
N ARG A 229 -5.26 23.68 -15.30
CA ARG A 229 -4.32 24.44 -14.48
C ARG A 229 -3.05 23.65 -14.26
N ASP A 230 -2.00 24.35 -13.88
CA ASP A 230 -0.83 23.71 -13.32
C ASP A 230 -1.25 22.96 -12.06
N THR A 231 -0.93 21.66 -12.00
CA THR A 231 -1.18 20.87 -10.80
C THR A 231 -0.19 21.31 -9.73
N PRO A 232 -0.65 21.81 -8.56
CA PRO A 232 0.25 22.12 -7.47
C PRO A 232 1.05 20.88 -7.06
N PRO A 233 2.27 21.03 -6.55
CA PRO A 233 2.98 19.90 -5.96
C PRO A 233 2.18 19.36 -4.77
N SER A 234 2.08 18.04 -4.65
CA SER A 234 1.57 17.42 -3.43
C SER A 234 2.48 17.75 -2.25
N ARG A 235 1.89 18.03 -1.08
CA ARG A 235 2.59 18.36 0.16
C ARG A 235 2.63 17.16 1.10
N PRO A 236 3.77 16.83 1.73
CA PRO A 236 3.78 15.82 2.78
C PRO A 236 3.01 16.33 3.99
N TYR A 237 2.13 15.50 4.54
CA TYR A 237 1.67 15.64 5.92
C TYR A 237 2.42 14.66 6.83
N TRP A 238 3.00 13.57 6.30
CA TRP A 238 3.78 12.61 7.07
C TRP A 238 4.95 12.04 6.25
N SER A 239 6.04 11.68 6.92
CA SER A 239 7.25 11.15 6.27
C SER A 239 7.89 10.02 7.08
N ALA A 240 7.93 8.81 6.49
CA ALA A 240 8.60 7.65 7.08
C ALA A 240 10.08 7.92 7.35
N LYS A 241 10.72 8.65 6.42
CA LYS A 241 12.13 9.02 6.53
C LYS A 241 12.36 9.91 7.75
N GLU A 242 11.53 10.94 7.93
CA GLU A 242 11.67 11.86 9.07
C GLU A 242 11.43 11.14 10.40
N VAL A 243 10.46 10.22 10.46
CA VAL A 243 10.21 9.38 11.64
C VAL A 243 11.43 8.50 11.96
N ALA A 244 11.99 7.81 10.96
CA ALA A 244 13.16 6.95 11.16
C ALA A 244 14.39 7.76 11.60
N GLU A 245 14.67 8.90 10.95
CA GLU A 245 15.78 9.77 11.33
C GLU A 245 15.60 10.38 12.72
N ALA A 246 14.36 10.70 13.12
CA ALA A 246 14.07 11.14 14.48
C ALA A 246 14.35 10.03 15.50
N GLY A 247 13.96 8.79 15.22
CA GLY A 247 14.27 7.63 16.09
C GLY A 247 15.77 7.34 16.22
N VAL A 248 16.58 7.63 15.19
CA VAL A 248 18.05 7.55 15.30
C VAL A 248 18.62 8.67 16.18
N ARG A 249 18.07 9.89 16.08
CA ARG A 249 18.50 11.03 16.91
C ARG A 249 18.07 10.88 18.37
N GLN A 250 16.96 10.20 18.62
CA GLN A 250 16.37 9.96 19.94
C GLN A 250 16.16 8.45 20.12
N PRO A 251 17.25 7.69 20.35
CA PRO A 251 17.15 6.26 20.54
C PRO A 251 16.35 5.92 21.80
N PHE A 252 15.76 4.73 21.81
CA PHE A 252 15.09 4.20 22.99
C PHE A 252 16.08 4.07 24.16
N GLU A 253 15.72 4.62 25.32
CA GLU A 253 16.61 4.67 26.50
C GLU A 253 16.41 3.50 27.49
N GLY A 254 15.43 2.63 27.24
CA GLY A 254 15.16 1.47 28.08
C GLY A 254 16.06 0.27 27.80
N THR A 255 15.89 -0.77 28.63
CA THR A 255 16.57 -2.06 28.50
C THR A 255 16.04 -2.88 27.30
N PRO A 256 16.79 -3.91 26.86
CA PRO A 256 16.30 -4.82 25.81
C PRO A 256 14.95 -5.47 26.14
N ASP A 257 14.70 -5.83 27.39
CA ASP A 257 13.44 -6.45 27.80
C ASP A 257 12.28 -5.44 27.75
N GLU A 258 12.50 -4.21 28.20
CA GLU A 258 11.51 -3.11 28.08
C GLU A 258 11.21 -2.77 26.62
N ALA A 259 12.20 -2.89 25.72
CA ALA A 259 12.00 -2.71 24.29
C ALA A 259 11.10 -3.81 23.70
N VAL A 260 11.31 -5.06 24.11
CA VAL A 260 10.48 -6.21 23.70
C VAL A 260 9.05 -6.06 24.21
N GLU A 261 8.87 -5.70 25.49
CA GLU A 261 7.54 -5.47 26.07
C GLU A 261 6.82 -4.30 25.39
N THR A 262 7.54 -3.20 25.12
CA THR A 262 6.99 -2.05 24.39
C THR A 262 6.55 -2.46 22.98
N LEU A 263 7.37 -3.24 22.28
CA LEU A 263 7.05 -3.73 20.94
C LEU A 263 5.84 -4.66 20.95
N ASP A 264 5.77 -5.64 21.87
CA ASP A 264 4.62 -6.54 22.00
C ASP A 264 3.33 -5.77 22.26
N ARG A 265 3.36 -4.77 23.16
CA ARG A 265 2.20 -3.90 23.42
C ARG A 265 1.77 -3.12 22.17
N LEU A 266 2.71 -2.54 21.43
CA LEU A 266 2.40 -1.80 20.20
C LEU A 266 1.86 -2.71 19.09
N LEU A 267 2.39 -3.93 18.96
CA LEU A 267 1.89 -4.90 17.99
C LEU A 267 0.50 -5.42 18.36
N ARG A 268 0.22 -5.66 19.65
CA ARG A 268 -1.13 -6.01 20.15
C ARG A 268 -2.14 -4.93 19.81
N ASP A 269 -1.81 -3.67 20.11
CA ASP A 269 -2.65 -2.51 19.80
C ASP A 269 -2.89 -2.39 18.28
N ALA A 270 -1.83 -2.48 17.47
CA ALA A 270 -1.94 -2.41 16.02
C ALA A 270 -2.81 -3.52 15.42
N VAL A 271 -2.73 -4.75 15.95
CA VAL A 271 -3.56 -5.88 15.54
C VAL A 271 -5.00 -5.73 16.03
N ALA A 272 -5.22 -5.32 17.29
CA ALA A 272 -6.56 -5.11 17.85
C ALA A 272 -7.36 -4.09 17.05
N LEU A 273 -6.73 -2.96 16.72
CA LEU A 273 -7.30 -1.90 15.89
C LEU A 273 -7.72 -2.38 14.49
N ARG A 274 -7.04 -3.38 13.93
CA ARG A 274 -7.34 -3.99 12.62
C ARG A 274 -8.31 -5.17 12.68
N MET A 275 -8.65 -5.63 13.88
CA MET A 275 -9.65 -6.68 14.11
C MET A 275 -11.06 -6.10 14.30
N GLU A 276 -11.21 -4.78 14.36
CA GLU A 276 -12.52 -4.13 14.44
C GLU A 276 -13.21 -4.13 13.07
N ALA A 277 -14.19 -5.01 12.88
CA ALA A 277 -14.99 -5.11 11.66
C ALA A 277 -16.40 -5.68 11.95
N ASP A 278 -17.42 -5.21 11.20
CA ASP A 278 -18.79 -5.73 11.26
C ASP A 278 -18.99 -7.00 10.39
N VAL A 279 -17.90 -7.50 9.78
CA VAL A 279 -17.88 -8.64 8.86
C VAL A 279 -16.87 -9.70 9.28
N PRO A 280 -17.01 -10.96 8.82
CA PRO A 280 -16.01 -11.99 9.11
C PRO A 280 -14.62 -11.60 8.59
N LEU A 281 -13.61 -11.80 9.46
CA LEU A 281 -12.20 -11.55 9.19
C LEU A 281 -11.36 -12.83 9.36
N GLY A 282 -10.22 -12.88 8.67
CA GLY A 282 -9.23 -13.93 8.78
C GLY A 282 -7.81 -13.40 8.58
N ALA A 283 -6.87 -14.30 8.27
CA ALA A 283 -5.49 -13.93 8.02
C ALA A 283 -4.82 -14.83 6.98
N PHE A 284 -3.85 -14.27 6.26
CA PHE A 284 -2.91 -15.05 5.45
C PHE A 284 -1.78 -15.57 6.35
N LEU A 285 -1.52 -16.89 6.29
CA LEU A 285 -0.50 -17.54 7.10
C LEU A 285 0.50 -18.27 6.20
N SER A 286 1.71 -17.73 6.06
CA SER A 286 2.80 -18.36 5.31
C SER A 286 3.63 -19.32 6.18
N GLY A 287 3.59 -19.17 7.50
CA GLY A 287 4.51 -19.85 8.42
C GLY A 287 5.84 -19.11 8.62
N GLY A 288 6.06 -18.01 7.89
CA GLY A 288 7.11 -17.04 8.19
C GLY A 288 6.83 -16.28 9.50
N VAL A 289 7.86 -15.65 10.07
CA VAL A 289 7.77 -14.98 11.37
C VAL A 289 6.71 -13.87 11.37
N ASP A 290 6.66 -13.04 10.33
CA ASP A 290 5.75 -11.89 10.27
C ASP A 290 4.27 -12.31 10.31
N SER A 291 3.86 -13.20 9.40
CA SER A 291 2.48 -13.68 9.35
C SER A 291 2.11 -14.50 10.59
N SER A 292 3.05 -15.29 11.12
CA SER A 292 2.85 -16.07 12.34
C SER A 292 2.66 -15.18 13.56
N THR A 293 3.43 -14.09 13.68
CA THR A 293 3.27 -13.10 14.76
C THR A 293 1.92 -12.40 14.68
N VAL A 294 1.49 -11.96 13.48
CA VAL A 294 0.16 -11.37 13.30
C VAL A 294 -0.94 -12.35 13.72
N VAL A 295 -0.88 -13.60 13.24
CA VAL A 295 -1.88 -14.62 13.58
C VAL A 295 -1.88 -14.97 15.07
N ALA A 296 -0.71 -15.06 15.71
CA ALA A 296 -0.60 -15.31 17.14
C ALA A 296 -1.25 -14.18 17.96
N LEU A 297 -1.02 -12.92 17.57
CA LEU A 297 -1.62 -11.76 18.22
C LEU A 297 -3.13 -11.67 17.96
N MET A 298 -3.60 -12.04 16.77
CA MET A 298 -5.03 -12.15 16.49
C MET A 298 -5.67 -13.22 17.35
N GLN A 299 -5.06 -14.40 17.42
CA GLN A 299 -5.59 -15.53 18.17
C GLN A 299 -5.60 -15.27 19.68
N ALA A 300 -4.57 -14.61 20.21
CA ALA A 300 -4.50 -14.22 21.62
C ALA A 300 -5.59 -13.20 22.04
N GLN A 301 -6.14 -12.46 21.07
CA GLN A 301 -7.17 -11.44 21.28
C GLN A 301 -8.56 -11.89 20.79
N SER A 302 -8.67 -13.13 20.32
CA SER A 302 -9.91 -13.71 19.81
C SER A 302 -10.43 -14.80 20.73
N SER A 303 -11.74 -14.77 21.01
CA SER A 303 -12.43 -15.84 21.73
C SER A 303 -12.80 -17.04 20.85
N ARG A 304 -12.56 -16.95 19.54
CA ARG A 304 -12.84 -18.00 18.55
C ARG A 304 -11.56 -18.34 17.78
N PRO A 305 -11.44 -19.56 17.24
CA PRO A 305 -10.37 -19.89 16.30
C PRO A 305 -10.34 -18.89 15.14
N VAL A 306 -9.20 -18.21 14.96
CA VAL A 306 -9.00 -17.29 13.84
C VAL A 306 -8.97 -18.10 12.55
N LYS A 307 -9.64 -17.62 11.50
CA LYS A 307 -9.60 -18.26 10.18
C LYS A 307 -8.28 -17.92 9.49
N THR A 308 -7.49 -18.93 9.14
CA THR A 308 -6.19 -18.75 8.49
C THR A 308 -6.14 -19.45 7.14
N PHE A 309 -5.48 -18.83 6.17
CA PHE A 309 -5.46 -19.28 4.78
C PHE A 309 -4.02 -19.35 4.27
N THR A 310 -3.68 -20.44 3.59
CA THR A 310 -2.34 -20.63 2.99
C THR A 310 -2.41 -21.28 1.61
N ILE A 311 -1.43 -20.97 0.77
CA ILE A 311 -1.21 -21.64 -0.51
C ILE A 311 -0.06 -22.62 -0.35
N GLY A 312 -0.32 -23.89 -0.67
CA GLY A 312 0.68 -24.93 -0.74
C GLY A 312 1.08 -25.25 -2.18
N PHE A 313 2.26 -25.83 -2.34
CA PHE A 313 2.75 -26.38 -3.60
C PHE A 313 3.12 -27.85 -3.42
N HIS A 314 3.09 -28.65 -4.49
CA HIS A 314 3.50 -30.06 -4.41
C HIS A 314 5.02 -30.23 -4.47
N GLU A 315 5.72 -29.22 -4.98
CA GLU A 315 7.16 -29.14 -5.06
C GLU A 315 7.75 -28.74 -3.69
N GLN A 316 8.43 -29.67 -3.01
CA GLN A 316 8.92 -29.49 -1.63
C GLN A 316 9.74 -28.21 -1.41
N GLY A 317 10.56 -27.81 -2.39
CA GLY A 317 11.40 -26.61 -2.28
C GLY A 317 10.65 -25.28 -2.28
N TYR A 318 9.35 -25.28 -2.61
CA TYR A 318 8.50 -24.08 -2.67
C TYR A 318 7.31 -24.16 -1.72
N ASN A 319 7.18 -25.22 -0.92
CA ASN A 319 5.99 -25.47 -0.12
C ASN A 319 6.15 -25.02 1.34
N GLU A 320 5.71 -23.79 1.63
CA GLU A 320 5.68 -23.25 3.00
C GLU A 320 4.44 -23.70 3.81
N ALA A 321 3.46 -24.36 3.19
CA ALA A 321 2.21 -24.76 3.85
C ALA A 321 2.44 -25.72 5.04
N THR A 322 3.52 -26.51 5.03
CA THR A 322 3.88 -27.38 6.16
C THR A 322 4.21 -26.58 7.42
N HIS A 323 4.91 -25.46 7.27
CA HIS A 323 5.21 -24.54 8.37
C HIS A 323 3.95 -23.81 8.83
N ALA A 324 3.15 -23.30 7.89
CA ALA A 324 1.86 -22.68 8.20
C ALA A 324 0.94 -23.62 9.01
N LYS A 325 0.86 -24.90 8.62
CA LYS A 325 0.08 -25.93 9.31
C LYS A 325 0.58 -26.19 10.73
N ALA A 326 1.89 -26.24 10.93
CA ALA A 326 2.46 -26.42 12.27
C ALA A 326 2.12 -25.23 13.19
N VAL A 327 2.24 -24.00 12.68
CA VAL A 327 1.85 -22.78 13.40
C VAL A 327 0.35 -22.78 13.71
N ALA A 328 -0.49 -23.11 12.72
CA ALA A 328 -1.93 -23.21 12.89
C ALA A 328 -2.33 -24.24 13.97
N GLY A 329 -1.68 -25.40 13.99
CA GLY A 329 -1.90 -26.43 14.99
C GLY A 329 -1.47 -26.00 16.40
N HIS A 330 -0.35 -25.27 16.50
CA HIS A 330 0.11 -24.70 17.78
C HIS A 330 -0.85 -23.64 18.33
N LEU A 331 -1.36 -22.76 17.46
CA LEU A 331 -2.24 -21.66 17.84
C LEU A 331 -3.72 -22.07 17.95
N GLY A 332 -4.11 -23.23 17.41
CA GLY A 332 -5.50 -23.69 17.41
C GLY A 332 -6.42 -22.92 16.45
N THR A 333 -5.88 -22.45 15.32
CA THR A 333 -6.64 -21.66 14.32
C THR A 333 -7.52 -22.56 13.42
N ASP A 334 -8.57 -21.99 12.83
CA ASP A 334 -9.37 -22.63 11.77
C ASP A 334 -8.64 -22.49 10.42
N HIS A 335 -7.80 -23.47 10.10
CA HIS A 335 -6.81 -23.39 9.02
C HIS A 335 -7.28 -24.04 7.71
N THR A 336 -7.15 -23.31 6.61
CA THR A 336 -7.46 -23.78 5.25
C THR A 336 -6.22 -23.72 4.37
N GLU A 337 -5.84 -24.88 3.83
CA GLU A 337 -4.77 -25.02 2.83
C GLU A 337 -5.38 -25.19 1.43
N LEU A 338 -4.84 -24.49 0.42
CA LEU A 338 -5.08 -24.79 -0.99
C LEU A 338 -3.76 -25.11 -1.69
N TYR A 339 -3.62 -26.36 -2.12
CA TYR A 339 -2.48 -26.79 -2.92
C TYR A 339 -2.72 -26.41 -4.38
N VAL A 340 -1.80 -25.63 -4.93
CA VAL A 340 -1.88 -25.09 -6.28
C VAL A 340 -0.96 -25.88 -7.20
N THR A 341 -1.50 -26.34 -8.31
CA THR A 341 -0.72 -26.96 -9.37
C THR A 341 -0.06 -25.92 -10.27
N SER A 342 1.03 -26.30 -10.92
CA SER A 342 1.67 -25.49 -11.97
C SER A 342 0.70 -25.07 -13.09
N ALA A 343 -0.32 -25.89 -13.40
CA ALA A 343 -1.31 -25.56 -14.41
C ALA A 343 -2.25 -24.45 -13.94
N GLU A 344 -2.72 -24.49 -12.70
CA GLU A 344 -3.56 -23.46 -12.09
C GLU A 344 -2.80 -22.13 -11.94
N ALA A 345 -1.54 -22.17 -11.53
CA ALA A 345 -0.69 -20.98 -11.48
C ALA A 345 -0.54 -20.34 -12.88
N ARG A 346 -0.29 -21.14 -13.93
CA ARG A 346 -0.22 -20.65 -15.31
C ARG A 346 -1.55 -20.08 -15.81
N ALA A 347 -2.69 -20.60 -15.37
CA ALA A 347 -4.01 -20.11 -15.74
C ALA A 347 -4.28 -18.69 -15.20
N VAL A 348 -3.52 -18.21 -14.22
CA VAL A 348 -3.60 -16.82 -13.73
C VAL A 348 -2.88 -15.85 -14.68
N ILE A 349 -1.87 -16.28 -15.43
CA ILE A 349 -1.04 -15.40 -16.27
C ILE A 349 -1.87 -14.55 -17.25
N PRO A 350 -2.85 -15.11 -17.99
CA PRO A 350 -3.70 -14.31 -18.88
C PRO A 350 -4.57 -13.27 -18.16
N LEU A 351 -4.79 -13.42 -16.85
CA LEU A 351 -5.60 -12.51 -16.03
C LEU A 351 -4.79 -11.33 -15.48
N LEU A 352 -3.46 -11.41 -15.46
CA LEU A 352 -2.60 -10.40 -14.84
C LEU A 352 -2.84 -8.97 -15.37
N PRO A 353 -3.04 -8.72 -16.67
CA PRO A 353 -3.33 -7.37 -17.18
C PRO A 353 -4.67 -6.78 -16.71
N THR A 354 -5.57 -7.63 -16.21
CA THR A 354 -6.87 -7.22 -15.64
C THR A 354 -6.77 -7.06 -14.12
N ILE A 355 -5.97 -7.89 -13.45
CA ILE A 355 -5.75 -7.85 -12.00
C ILE A 355 -4.93 -6.60 -11.63
N TYR A 356 -3.81 -6.39 -12.32
CA TYR A 356 -2.90 -5.27 -12.08
C TYR A 356 -3.04 -4.20 -13.16
N ASP A 357 -3.17 -2.94 -12.74
CA ASP A 357 -3.36 -1.81 -13.65
C ASP A 357 -2.14 -1.43 -14.46
N GLU A 358 -0.96 -1.83 -14.00
CA GLU A 358 0.32 -1.60 -14.64
C GLU A 358 1.24 -2.81 -14.45
N PRO A 359 2.29 -2.96 -15.30
CA PRO A 359 3.21 -4.08 -15.18
C PRO A 359 3.80 -4.22 -13.77
N PHE A 360 3.66 -5.40 -13.20
CA PHE A 360 4.13 -5.78 -11.88
C PHE A 360 4.76 -7.17 -11.96
N SER A 361 6.03 -7.26 -11.56
CA SER A 361 6.85 -8.48 -11.68
C SER A 361 7.36 -8.92 -10.31
N ASP A 362 6.44 -9.10 -9.38
CA ASP A 362 6.72 -9.76 -8.11
C ASP A 362 6.33 -11.25 -8.21
N SER A 363 7.17 -12.13 -7.65
CA SER A 363 6.92 -13.58 -7.67
C SER A 363 5.68 -13.99 -6.87
N SER A 364 5.28 -13.19 -5.87
CA SER A 364 4.08 -13.45 -5.05
C SER A 364 2.78 -13.07 -5.76
N GLN A 365 2.81 -12.35 -6.89
CA GLN A 365 1.61 -11.78 -7.50
C GLN A 365 0.52 -12.82 -7.87
N ILE A 366 0.95 -14.03 -8.26
CA ILE A 366 0.06 -15.16 -8.60
C ILE A 366 -0.45 -15.85 -7.32
N PRO A 367 0.41 -16.30 -6.39
CA PRO A 367 -0.02 -16.83 -5.09
C PRO A 367 -0.98 -15.89 -4.34
N THR A 368 -0.69 -14.58 -4.31
CA THR A 368 -1.51 -13.56 -3.64
C THR A 368 -2.91 -13.45 -4.25
N PHE A 369 -3.03 -13.55 -5.58
CA PHE A 369 -4.34 -13.62 -6.23
C PHE A 369 -5.10 -14.89 -5.84
N LEU A 370 -4.43 -16.04 -5.86
CA LEU A 370 -5.05 -17.33 -5.55
C LEU A 370 -5.51 -17.42 -4.09
N VAL A 371 -4.67 -16.99 -3.14
CA VAL A 371 -5.03 -16.96 -1.72
C VAL A 371 -6.18 -15.99 -1.46
N SER A 372 -6.18 -14.82 -2.09
CA SER A 372 -7.28 -13.85 -1.97
C SER A 372 -8.58 -14.40 -2.54
N LYS A 373 -8.53 -15.07 -3.70
CA LYS A 373 -9.70 -15.70 -4.35
C LYS A 373 -10.30 -16.80 -3.48
N MET A 374 -9.46 -17.61 -2.83
CA MET A 374 -9.93 -18.61 -1.86
C MET A 374 -10.53 -17.95 -0.63
N THR A 375 -9.79 -17.02 -0.02
CA THR A 375 -10.13 -16.37 1.24
C THR A 375 -11.46 -15.63 1.16
N ARG A 376 -11.77 -14.99 0.03
CA ARG A 376 -13.02 -14.27 -0.19
C ARG A 376 -14.28 -15.16 -0.07
N ARG A 377 -14.14 -16.47 -0.23
CA ARG A 377 -15.24 -17.45 -0.05
C ARG A 377 -15.64 -17.62 1.42
N SER A 378 -14.78 -17.23 2.35
CA SER A 378 -14.96 -17.48 3.79
C SER A 378 -15.00 -16.20 4.61
N VAL A 379 -14.21 -15.18 4.24
CA VAL A 379 -14.11 -13.91 4.97
C VAL A 379 -14.07 -12.73 4.01
N THR A 380 -14.45 -11.55 4.51
CA THR A 380 -14.43 -10.29 3.75
C THR A 380 -13.11 -9.54 3.93
N VAL A 381 -12.51 -9.66 5.11
CA VAL A 381 -11.24 -9.01 5.51
C VAL A 381 -10.19 -10.07 5.84
N ALA A 382 -8.95 -9.81 5.46
CA ALA A 382 -7.81 -10.64 5.87
C ALA A 382 -6.63 -9.76 6.26
N LEU A 383 -5.99 -10.07 7.39
CA LEU A 383 -4.74 -9.45 7.80
C LEU A 383 -3.57 -10.23 7.17
N SER A 384 -2.50 -9.50 6.81
CA SER A 384 -1.23 -10.07 6.35
C SER A 384 -0.07 -9.58 7.23
N GLY A 385 1.10 -10.20 7.07
CA GLY A 385 2.35 -9.78 7.71
C GLY A 385 3.20 -8.81 6.87
N ASP A 386 2.62 -8.23 5.81
CA ASP A 386 3.38 -7.35 4.90
C ASP A 386 3.91 -6.11 5.64
N GLY A 387 5.13 -5.70 5.32
CA GLY A 387 5.83 -4.58 5.97
C GLY A 387 6.75 -4.99 7.13
N GLY A 388 6.69 -6.24 7.60
CA GLY A 388 7.59 -6.75 8.64
C GLY A 388 9.06 -6.68 8.25
N ASP A 389 9.41 -7.24 7.10
CA ASP A 389 10.77 -7.19 6.55
C ASP A 389 11.30 -5.75 6.37
N GLU A 390 10.49 -4.81 5.91
CA GLU A 390 10.86 -3.40 5.73
C GLU A 390 11.14 -2.70 7.07
N LEU A 391 10.29 -2.91 8.07
CA LEU A 391 10.42 -2.26 9.38
C LEU A 391 11.54 -2.86 10.22
N PHE A 392 11.75 -4.17 10.16
CA PHE A 392 12.72 -4.91 10.98
C PHE A 392 14.00 -5.30 10.24
N SER A 393 14.21 -4.78 9.02
CA SER A 393 15.39 -5.07 8.19
C SER A 393 15.56 -6.57 7.87
N GLY A 394 14.45 -7.29 7.63
CA GLY A 394 14.44 -8.74 7.40
C GLY A 394 15.07 -9.17 6.06
N TYR A 395 15.13 -8.30 5.06
CA TYR A 395 15.82 -8.63 3.82
C TYR A 395 17.35 -8.63 3.96
N ASN A 396 17.96 -9.72 3.50
CA ASN A 396 19.42 -9.89 3.40
C ASN A 396 20.16 -8.67 2.81
N ARG A 397 19.58 -7.97 1.83
CA ARG A 397 20.17 -6.78 1.21
C ARG A 397 20.42 -5.63 2.20
N TYR A 398 19.60 -5.47 3.23
CA TYR A 398 19.81 -4.45 4.26
C TYR A 398 21.05 -4.76 5.09
N VAL A 399 21.14 -6.00 5.57
CA VAL A 399 22.25 -6.48 6.40
C VAL A 399 23.55 -6.47 5.62
N TRP A 400 23.60 -7.15 4.47
CA TRP A 400 24.81 -7.26 3.67
C TRP A 400 25.22 -5.93 3.06
N GLY A 401 24.29 -5.13 2.53
CA GLY A 401 24.60 -3.82 1.96
C GLY A 401 25.25 -2.89 2.98
N ARG A 402 24.70 -2.83 4.21
CA ARG A 402 25.26 -2.03 5.29
C ARG A 402 26.63 -2.54 5.74
N GLU A 403 26.77 -3.85 5.93
CA GLU A 403 28.03 -4.45 6.41
C GLU A 403 29.17 -4.31 5.40
N ILE A 404 28.87 -4.51 4.12
CA ILE A 404 29.84 -4.31 3.04
C ILE A 404 30.25 -2.85 2.99
N TRP A 405 29.30 -1.91 2.98
CA TRP A 405 29.62 -0.48 2.96
C TRP A 405 30.47 -0.07 4.17
N ARG A 406 30.20 -0.61 5.37
CA ARG A 406 31.02 -0.35 6.56
C ARG A 406 32.48 -0.76 6.37
N ARG A 407 32.74 -1.85 5.64
CA ARG A 407 34.09 -2.38 5.39
C ARG A 407 34.85 -1.71 4.26
N VAL A 408 34.16 -1.24 3.21
CA VAL A 408 34.81 -0.71 2.00
C VAL A 408 34.54 0.77 1.74
N GLY A 409 33.54 1.36 2.41
CA GLY A 409 33.07 2.74 2.16
C GLY A 409 34.14 3.81 2.42
N TRP A 410 35.09 3.54 3.31
CA TRP A 410 36.23 4.40 3.61
C TRP A 410 37.27 4.47 2.48
N MET A 411 37.29 3.48 1.58
CA MET A 411 38.24 3.44 0.46
C MET A 411 37.86 4.47 -0.62
N PRO A 412 38.80 4.98 -1.42
CA PRO A 412 38.46 5.77 -2.61
C PRO A 412 37.62 4.97 -3.61
N ALA A 413 36.65 5.64 -4.25
CA ALA A 413 35.73 5.01 -5.22
C ALA A 413 36.48 4.33 -6.39
N SER A 414 37.61 4.90 -6.82
CA SER A 414 38.45 4.34 -7.88
C SER A 414 39.02 2.96 -7.52
N ILE A 415 39.43 2.75 -6.27
CA ILE A 415 39.97 1.47 -5.79
C ILE A 415 38.85 0.44 -5.73
N ARG A 416 37.69 0.80 -5.17
CA ARG A 416 36.52 -0.08 -5.15
C ARG A 416 36.06 -0.46 -6.55
N ALA A 417 36.08 0.49 -7.49
CA ALA A 417 35.74 0.25 -8.89
C ALA A 417 36.74 -0.68 -9.57
N ALA A 418 38.04 -0.54 -9.28
CA ALA A 418 39.06 -1.47 -9.78
C ALA A 418 38.85 -2.89 -9.25
N PHE A 419 38.54 -3.03 -7.96
CA PHE A 419 38.22 -4.32 -7.35
C PHE A 419 36.94 -4.92 -7.96
N GLY A 420 35.88 -4.14 -8.12
CA GLY A 420 34.65 -4.57 -8.80
C GLY A 420 34.91 -5.07 -10.22
N ARG A 421 35.69 -4.32 -11.02
CA ARG A 421 36.09 -4.76 -12.37
C ARG A 421 36.88 -6.08 -12.36
N SER A 422 37.74 -6.30 -11.37
CA SER A 422 38.49 -7.55 -11.24
C SER A 422 37.57 -8.75 -10.97
N LEU A 423 36.52 -8.57 -10.17
CA LEU A 423 35.51 -9.61 -9.90
C LEU A 423 34.67 -9.93 -11.15
N MET A 424 34.38 -8.92 -11.96
CA MET A 424 33.65 -9.07 -13.23
C MET A 424 34.49 -9.69 -14.36
N ALA A 425 35.82 -9.79 -14.21
CA ALA A 425 36.69 -10.35 -15.24
C ALA A 425 36.47 -11.87 -15.45
N ALA A 426 35.95 -12.57 -14.44
CA ALA A 426 35.52 -13.96 -14.55
C ALA A 426 33.98 -14.02 -14.67
N ALA A 427 33.47 -14.83 -15.61
CA ALA A 427 32.04 -15.05 -15.77
C ALA A 427 31.41 -15.68 -14.51
N PRO A 428 30.11 -15.43 -14.20
CA PRO A 428 29.43 -15.98 -13.02
C PRO A 428 29.63 -17.50 -12.87
N ALA A 429 29.49 -18.26 -13.96
CA ALA A 429 29.67 -19.70 -13.98
C ALA A 429 31.05 -20.18 -13.47
N ARG A 430 32.12 -19.38 -13.63
CA ARG A 430 33.44 -19.71 -13.06
C ARG A 430 33.47 -19.54 -11.55
N TRP A 431 32.81 -18.51 -11.03
CA TRP A 431 32.65 -18.32 -9.59
C TRP A 431 31.77 -19.41 -8.97
N ASP A 432 30.72 -19.85 -9.68
CA ASP A 432 29.88 -20.97 -9.27
C ASP A 432 30.66 -22.29 -9.22
N ALA A 433 31.54 -22.53 -10.19
CA ALA A 433 32.43 -23.70 -10.20
C ALA A 433 33.43 -23.66 -9.03
N ILE A 434 33.98 -22.49 -8.69
CA ILE A 434 34.86 -22.33 -7.53
C ILE A 434 34.09 -22.56 -6.23
N ALA A 435 32.90 -21.98 -6.10
CA ALA A 435 32.07 -22.13 -4.91
C ALA A 435 31.63 -23.58 -4.69
N SER A 436 31.17 -24.27 -5.75
CA SER A 436 30.75 -25.67 -5.66
C SER A 436 31.88 -26.63 -5.28
N ALA A 437 33.14 -26.29 -5.60
CA ALA A 437 34.30 -27.05 -5.14
C ALA A 437 34.57 -26.91 -3.63
N VAL A 438 34.11 -25.81 -3.01
CA VAL A 438 34.36 -25.49 -1.59
C VAL A 438 33.12 -25.75 -0.71
N ASP A 439 31.92 -25.78 -1.30
CA ASP A 439 30.64 -26.06 -0.63
C ASP A 439 30.62 -27.33 0.26
N PRO A 440 31.27 -28.46 -0.12
CA PRO A 440 31.30 -29.65 0.73
C PRO A 440 31.95 -29.43 2.09
N VAL A 441 32.88 -28.47 2.18
CA VAL A 441 33.66 -28.14 3.39
C VAL A 441 33.06 -26.95 4.14
N LEU A 442 32.17 -26.19 3.50
CA LEU A 442 31.50 -25.05 4.12
C LEU A 442 30.29 -25.49 4.96
N PRO A 443 30.11 -24.91 6.17
CA PRO A 443 28.85 -25.01 6.91
C PRO A 443 27.66 -24.62 6.03
N ALA A 444 26.53 -25.33 6.16
CA ALA A 444 25.33 -25.09 5.34
C ALA A 444 24.88 -23.61 5.31
N ARG A 445 25.06 -22.90 6.44
CA ARG A 445 24.76 -21.45 6.57
C ARG A 445 25.61 -20.52 5.68
N LEU A 446 26.75 -20.99 5.18
CA LEU A 446 27.66 -20.22 4.32
C LEU A 446 27.53 -20.61 2.84
N ARG A 447 26.76 -21.65 2.51
CA ARG A 447 26.49 -22.04 1.13
C ARG A 447 25.53 -21.03 0.52
N ALA A 448 25.92 -20.43 -0.60
CA ALA A 448 25.11 -19.47 -1.30
C ALA A 448 24.56 -20.08 -2.59
N THR A 449 23.26 -19.94 -2.83
CA THR A 449 22.68 -20.18 -4.16
C THR A 449 23.18 -19.11 -5.13
N LEU A 450 23.63 -19.51 -6.33
CA LEU A 450 24.13 -18.63 -7.41
C LEU A 450 25.19 -17.59 -6.93
N PRO A 451 26.31 -18.04 -6.34
CA PRO A 451 27.33 -17.16 -5.78
C PRO A 451 27.98 -16.25 -6.83
N GLY A 452 28.11 -16.71 -8.08
CA GLY A 452 28.65 -15.92 -9.19
C GLY A 452 27.80 -14.70 -9.52
N ASP A 453 26.49 -14.87 -9.64
CA ASP A 453 25.56 -13.75 -9.89
C ASP A 453 25.54 -12.77 -8.72
N LYS A 454 25.58 -13.28 -7.48
CA LYS A 454 25.67 -12.45 -6.27
C LYS A 454 26.97 -11.64 -6.24
N LEU A 455 28.10 -12.23 -6.62
CA LEU A 455 29.39 -11.56 -6.72
C LEU A 455 29.39 -10.47 -7.80
N HIS A 456 28.82 -10.76 -8.98
CA HIS A 456 28.69 -9.77 -10.06
C HIS A 456 27.80 -8.61 -9.66
N LYS A 457 26.65 -8.90 -9.02
CA LYS A 457 25.75 -7.89 -8.48
C LYS A 457 26.45 -7.01 -7.44
N LEU A 458 27.22 -7.61 -6.52
CA LEU A 458 28.04 -6.88 -5.56
C LEU A 458 29.08 -6.00 -6.27
N ALA A 459 29.82 -6.57 -7.22
CA ALA A 459 30.84 -5.86 -7.97
C ALA A 459 30.29 -4.60 -8.66
N GLY A 460 29.07 -4.67 -9.19
CA GLY A 460 28.39 -3.54 -9.84
C GLY A 460 28.07 -2.38 -8.89
N VAL A 461 27.90 -2.65 -7.59
CA VAL A 461 27.56 -1.62 -6.60
C VAL A 461 28.74 -1.14 -5.77
N LEU A 462 29.91 -1.77 -5.88
CA LEU A 462 31.11 -1.36 -5.11
C LEU A 462 31.57 0.06 -5.44
N ALA A 463 31.38 0.52 -6.67
CA ALA A 463 31.74 1.87 -7.08
C ALA A 463 30.77 2.95 -6.58
N ALA A 464 29.72 2.58 -5.84
CA ALA A 464 28.73 3.53 -5.34
C ALA A 464 29.39 4.67 -4.53
N PRO A 465 28.91 5.92 -4.70
CA PRO A 465 29.44 7.08 -3.97
C PRO A 465 28.97 7.16 -2.51
N SER A 466 27.91 6.45 -2.15
CA SER A 466 27.34 6.45 -0.79
C SER A 466 26.67 5.12 -0.46
N ALA A 467 26.38 4.89 0.83
CA ALA A 467 25.60 3.74 1.30
C ALA A 467 24.22 3.69 0.62
N GLU A 468 23.57 4.85 0.47
CA GLU A 468 22.27 4.96 -0.18
C GLU A 468 22.36 4.58 -1.66
N ALA A 469 23.39 5.04 -2.39
CA ALA A 469 23.58 4.67 -3.78
C ALA A 469 23.90 3.17 -3.94
N MET A 470 24.64 2.58 -3.00
CA MET A 470 24.88 1.13 -2.97
C MET A 470 23.56 0.37 -2.75
N TYR A 471 22.75 0.79 -1.78
CA TYR A 471 21.43 0.21 -1.54
C TYR A 471 20.54 0.30 -2.77
N ARG A 472 20.46 1.48 -3.40
CA ARG A 472 19.72 1.68 -4.66
C ARG A 472 20.20 0.74 -5.76
N GLY A 473 21.50 0.46 -5.87
CA GLY A 473 22.02 -0.53 -6.80
C GLY A 473 21.65 -1.98 -6.46
N LEU A 474 21.54 -2.32 -5.18
CA LEU A 474 21.16 -3.67 -4.72
C LEU A 474 19.69 -4.00 -4.96
N VAL A 475 18.81 -2.99 -4.96
CA VAL A 475 17.37 -3.13 -5.26
C VAL A 475 17.02 -2.98 -6.74
N THR A 476 18.04 -2.91 -7.61
CA THR A 476 17.84 -2.78 -9.06
C THR A 476 18.28 -4.04 -9.79
N PHE A 477 17.58 -4.34 -10.88
CA PHE A 477 17.95 -5.31 -11.89
C PHE A 477 18.59 -4.57 -13.06
N TRP A 478 19.62 -5.17 -13.65
CA TRP A 478 20.48 -4.59 -14.69
C TRP A 478 20.48 -5.46 -15.94
#